data_AF-A0A933PS78-F1
#
_entry.id   AF-A0A933PS78-F1
#
_cell.length_a   1.000
_cell.length_b   1.000
_cell.length_c   1.000
_cell.angle_alpha   90.00
_cell.angle_beta   90.00
_cell.angle_gamma   90.00
#
_symmetry.space_group_name_H-M   'P 1'
#
loop_
_entity.id
_entity.type
_entity.pdbx_description
1 polymer ?
#
loop_
_entity_poly.entity_id
_entity_poly.type
_entity_poly.pdbx_seq_one_letter_code
_entity_poly.pdbx_strand_id
1 'polypeptide(L)'
;MFHKNYISIKDKNYPPLLKEIYGPPEKLFYKGDINLLEKTCLGVVGTRKNTDYGDYITEQIIEELSVLDIAIVSGLAKGIDTIAHKASLKHGLPTIAVLGSGLGNIYPPENKSLAQELSKTNLILSEYEQETAPLAAYFPQRNRIISGLSLAVLVIEAPIKSGALITARTALDEGREVFVVPGDIDRENSLGIIELLKKGGAYPISSGKDIIDFFTSQPSFKNIFKEKKITRLSATGGLPSFSSAPPQAGHSPPKQPNQKHIYKISEEENLIISCMRVNKPISLDEISLKTKLPLNNLLSNISILEINGFIANINGRYIRKF
;
A
#
# COMPACT_ATOMS: atom_id res chain seq x y z
N MET A 1 -22.14 -31.94 11.94
CA MET A 1 -22.39 -30.88 12.94
C MET A 1 -21.21 -29.92 12.92
N PHE A 2 -21.35 -28.78 12.25
CA PHE A 2 -20.30 -27.75 12.25
C PHE A 2 -20.47 -26.90 13.51
N HIS A 3 -19.43 -26.81 14.34
CA HIS A 3 -19.41 -25.88 15.46
C HIS A 3 -19.63 -24.45 14.91
N LYS A 4 -20.61 -23.73 15.45
CA LYS A 4 -20.79 -22.31 15.14
C LYS A 4 -19.59 -21.56 15.72
N ASN A 5 -18.58 -21.34 14.89
CA ASN A 5 -17.42 -20.52 15.22
C ASN A 5 -17.83 -19.05 15.06
N TYR A 6 -18.04 -18.37 16.18
CA TYR A 6 -18.26 -16.93 16.24
C TYR A 6 -17.40 -16.31 17.34
N ILE A 7 -17.10 -15.03 17.18
CA ILE A 7 -16.51 -14.17 18.20
C ILE A 7 -17.51 -13.08 18.56
N SER A 8 -17.63 -12.76 19.85
CA SER A 8 -18.51 -11.72 20.37
C SER A 8 -17.70 -10.50 20.81
N ILE A 9 -18.32 -9.32 20.77
CA ILE A 9 -17.74 -8.07 21.29
C ILE A 9 -17.26 -8.16 22.76
N LYS A 10 -17.84 -9.10 23.52
CA LYS A 10 -17.47 -9.38 24.92
C LYS A 10 -16.19 -10.21 25.05
N ASP A 11 -15.74 -10.85 23.98
CA ASP A 11 -14.55 -11.67 24.00
C ASP A 11 -13.29 -10.79 24.07
N LYS A 12 -12.28 -11.30 24.78
CA LYS A 12 -11.02 -10.59 25.03
C LYS A 12 -10.23 -10.36 23.73
N ASN A 13 -10.31 -11.28 22.79
CA ASN A 13 -9.64 -11.26 21.49
C ASN A 13 -10.45 -10.52 20.40
N TYR A 14 -11.60 -9.92 20.74
CA TYR A 14 -12.34 -9.12 19.77
C TYR A 14 -11.54 -7.83 19.45
N PRO A 15 -11.34 -7.48 18.17
CA PRO A 15 -10.44 -6.41 17.74
C PRO A 15 -10.77 -5.06 18.40
N PRO A 16 -9.83 -4.42 19.12
CA PRO A 16 -10.07 -3.15 19.79
C PRO A 16 -10.55 -2.04 18.84
N LEU A 17 -9.91 -1.88 17.67
CA LEU A 17 -10.31 -0.89 16.67
C LEU A 17 -11.75 -1.10 16.19
N LEU A 18 -12.19 -2.36 16.07
CA LEU A 18 -13.55 -2.65 15.66
C LEU A 18 -14.57 -2.35 16.76
N LYS A 19 -14.17 -2.31 18.04
CA LYS A 19 -15.08 -1.89 19.13
C LYS A 19 -15.33 -0.39 19.13
N GLU A 20 -14.44 0.40 18.54
CA GLU A 20 -14.48 1.86 18.55
C GLU A 20 -15.38 2.46 17.47
N ILE A 21 -15.75 1.67 16.44
CA ILE A 21 -16.56 2.18 15.35
C ILE A 21 -18.00 2.48 15.76
N TYR A 22 -18.70 3.28 14.96
CA TYR A 22 -20.14 3.46 15.12
C TYR A 22 -20.90 2.18 14.75
N GLY A 23 -21.63 1.62 15.72
CA GLY A 23 -22.41 0.39 15.56
C GLY A 23 -21.52 -0.85 15.35
N PRO A 24 -20.63 -1.18 16.31
CA PRO A 24 -19.74 -2.34 16.19
C PRO A 24 -20.54 -3.65 16.19
N PRO A 25 -20.16 -4.66 15.39
CA PRO A 25 -20.91 -5.91 15.32
C PRO A 25 -20.82 -6.68 16.64
N GLU A 26 -21.96 -6.97 17.29
CA GLU A 26 -21.97 -7.70 18.56
C GLU A 26 -21.43 -9.12 18.45
N LYS A 27 -21.57 -9.71 17.26
CA LYS A 27 -21.15 -11.07 16.90
C LYS A 27 -20.62 -11.09 15.47
N LEU A 28 -19.51 -11.79 15.27
CA LEU A 28 -18.95 -12.10 13.95
C LEU A 28 -18.79 -13.61 13.83
N PHE A 29 -19.44 -14.20 12.85
CA PHE A 29 -19.19 -15.56 12.43
C PHE A 29 -17.89 -15.60 11.62
N TYR A 30 -17.14 -16.69 11.75
CA TYR A 30 -15.88 -16.81 11.02
C TYR A 30 -15.60 -18.21 10.49
N LYS A 31 -14.73 -18.26 9.49
CA LYS A 31 -14.13 -19.48 8.96
C LYS A 31 -12.64 -19.25 8.68
N GLY A 32 -11.78 -20.12 9.20
CA GLY A 32 -10.33 -20.02 9.07
C GLY A 32 -9.63 -19.63 10.37
N ASP A 33 -8.47 -18.98 10.27
CA ASP A 33 -7.63 -18.65 11.43
C ASP A 33 -8.05 -17.34 12.10
N ILE A 34 -8.71 -17.46 13.26
CA ILE A 34 -9.21 -16.31 14.02
C ILE A 34 -8.08 -15.46 14.62
N ASN A 35 -6.87 -16.00 14.79
CA ASN A 35 -5.75 -15.27 15.37
C ASN A 35 -5.28 -14.11 14.47
N LEU A 36 -5.69 -14.11 13.19
CA LEU A 36 -5.46 -12.98 12.30
C LEU A 36 -6.12 -11.68 12.76
N LEU A 37 -7.12 -11.74 13.64
CA LEU A 37 -7.72 -10.58 14.29
C LEU A 37 -6.77 -9.85 15.24
N GLU A 38 -5.68 -10.47 15.67
CA GLU A 38 -4.65 -9.84 16.51
C GLU A 38 -3.63 -9.04 15.68
N LYS A 39 -3.62 -9.21 14.35
CA LYS A 39 -2.70 -8.50 13.46
C LYS A 39 -3.16 -7.06 13.26
N THR A 40 -2.19 -6.17 13.07
CA THR A 40 -2.49 -4.84 12.54
C THR A 40 -2.97 -4.98 11.10
N CYS A 41 -4.05 -4.29 10.75
CA CYS A 41 -4.74 -4.48 9.48
C CYS A 41 -4.67 -3.24 8.59
N LEU A 42 -4.55 -3.47 7.28
CA LEU A 42 -4.76 -2.47 6.22
C LEU A 42 -5.98 -2.88 5.41
N GLY A 43 -6.97 -2.02 5.35
CA GLY A 43 -8.13 -2.20 4.46
C GLY A 43 -7.72 -1.89 3.03
N VAL A 44 -8.02 -2.75 2.06
CA VAL A 44 -7.77 -2.47 0.63
C VAL A 44 -9.07 -2.60 -0.13
N VAL A 45 -9.49 -1.50 -0.76
CA VAL A 45 -10.77 -1.42 -1.46
C VAL A 45 -10.65 -0.71 -2.81
N GLY A 46 -11.58 -1.00 -3.70
CA GLY A 46 -11.69 -0.27 -4.96
C GLY A 46 -12.87 -0.70 -5.81
N THR A 47 -12.85 -0.27 -7.06
CA THR A 47 -13.91 -0.53 -8.04
C THR A 47 -13.98 -2.02 -8.40
N ARG A 48 -15.20 -2.48 -8.72
CA ARG A 48 -15.45 -3.81 -9.28
C ARG A 48 -15.10 -3.92 -10.76
N LYS A 49 -14.89 -2.77 -11.42
CA LYS A 49 -14.52 -2.63 -12.83
C LYS A 49 -13.17 -1.91 -12.91
N ASN A 50 -12.13 -2.55 -12.39
CA ASN A 50 -10.80 -1.96 -12.36
C ASN A 50 -10.19 -1.97 -13.76
N THR A 51 -9.18 -1.13 -13.95
CA THR A 51 -8.34 -1.13 -15.15
C THR A 51 -7.19 -2.14 -15.00
N ASP A 52 -6.49 -2.42 -16.11
CA ASP A 52 -5.23 -3.18 -16.08
C ASP A 52 -4.17 -2.50 -15.21
N TYR A 53 -4.19 -1.16 -15.15
CA TYR A 53 -3.36 -0.41 -14.22
C TYR A 53 -3.77 -0.68 -12.77
N GLY A 54 -5.07 -0.70 -12.48
CA GLY A 54 -5.61 -1.07 -11.17
C GLY A 54 -5.21 -2.48 -10.74
N ASP A 55 -5.21 -3.46 -11.65
CA ASP A 55 -4.69 -4.82 -11.40
C ASP A 55 -3.21 -4.77 -11.00
N TYR A 56 -2.39 -4.19 -11.87
CA TYR A 56 -0.94 -4.11 -11.71
C TYR A 56 -0.54 -3.39 -10.43
N ILE A 57 -1.09 -2.20 -10.17
CA ILE A 57 -0.67 -1.37 -9.04
C ILE A 57 -1.10 -1.98 -7.70
N THR A 58 -2.26 -2.67 -7.65
CA THR A 58 -2.71 -3.38 -6.46
C THR A 58 -1.72 -4.50 -6.11
N GLU A 59 -1.32 -5.29 -7.11
CA GLU A 59 -0.36 -6.38 -6.90
C GLU A 59 1.00 -5.85 -6.46
N GLN A 60 1.52 -4.81 -7.11
CA GLN A 60 2.80 -4.20 -6.76
C GLN A 60 2.80 -3.62 -5.34
N ILE A 61 1.79 -2.86 -4.95
CA ILE A 61 1.72 -2.30 -3.59
C ILE A 61 1.67 -3.43 -2.56
N ILE A 62 0.89 -4.48 -2.78
CA ILE A 62 0.80 -5.60 -1.85
C ILE A 62 2.11 -6.39 -1.78
N GLU A 63 2.81 -6.56 -2.90
CA GLU A 63 4.15 -7.13 -2.92
C GLU A 63 5.13 -6.31 -2.06
N GLU A 64 5.13 -4.99 -2.18
CA GLU A 64 5.97 -4.11 -1.36
C GLU A 64 5.64 -4.26 0.14
N LEU A 65 4.35 -4.28 0.49
CA LEU A 65 3.86 -4.44 1.85
C LEU A 65 4.22 -5.80 2.49
N SER A 66 4.64 -6.80 1.71
CA SER A 66 4.99 -8.14 2.22
C SER A 66 6.15 -8.15 3.23
N VAL A 67 6.90 -7.05 3.34
CA VAL A 67 7.94 -6.87 4.36
C VAL A 67 7.36 -6.63 5.76
N LEU A 68 6.10 -6.22 5.86
CA LEU A 68 5.42 -5.94 7.12
C LEU A 68 4.70 -7.18 7.67
N ASP A 69 4.53 -7.20 8.99
CA ASP A 69 3.65 -8.15 9.68
C ASP A 69 2.22 -7.61 9.84
N ILE A 70 1.57 -7.29 8.71
CA ILE A 70 0.17 -6.82 8.65
C ILE A 70 -0.75 -7.84 7.99
N ALA A 71 -2.06 -7.71 8.23
CA ALA A 71 -3.09 -8.40 7.49
C ALA A 71 -3.82 -7.47 6.52
N ILE A 72 -4.11 -7.96 5.31
CA ILE A 72 -4.89 -7.23 4.31
C ILE A 72 -6.38 -7.55 4.49
N VAL A 73 -7.21 -6.55 4.78
CA VAL A 73 -8.66 -6.71 4.96
C VAL A 73 -9.37 -6.22 3.71
N SER A 74 -10.26 -7.04 3.14
CA SER A 74 -11.05 -6.63 1.99
C SER A 74 -12.39 -7.36 1.93
N GLY A 75 -13.23 -7.00 0.97
CA GLY A 75 -14.62 -7.38 0.91
C GLY A 75 -14.94 -8.58 0.03
N LEU A 76 -13.94 -9.26 -0.53
CA LEU A 76 -14.13 -10.35 -1.50
C LEU A 76 -15.04 -9.98 -2.69
N ALA A 77 -15.23 -8.69 -3.01
CA ALA A 77 -15.97 -8.28 -4.20
C ALA A 77 -15.17 -8.60 -5.48
N LYS A 78 -15.80 -8.47 -6.66
CA LYS A 78 -15.05 -8.47 -7.93
C LYS A 78 -14.08 -7.28 -7.97
N GLY A 79 -13.06 -7.37 -8.81
CA GLY A 79 -12.09 -6.31 -9.05
C GLY A 79 -11.07 -6.18 -7.93
N ILE A 80 -10.79 -4.95 -7.47
CA ILE A 80 -9.70 -4.62 -6.53
C ILE A 80 -9.68 -5.54 -5.30
N ASP A 81 -10.84 -5.83 -4.69
CA ASP A 81 -10.92 -6.73 -3.54
C ASP A 81 -10.39 -8.15 -3.85
N THR A 82 -10.79 -8.74 -4.99
CA THR A 82 -10.28 -10.04 -5.44
C THR A 82 -8.77 -10.01 -5.66
N ILE A 83 -8.28 -8.96 -6.31
CA ILE A 83 -6.85 -8.82 -6.65
C ILE A 83 -6.04 -8.68 -5.35
N ALA A 84 -6.55 -7.89 -4.40
CA ALA A 84 -5.90 -7.70 -3.12
C ALA A 84 -5.73 -9.01 -2.34
N HIS A 85 -6.79 -9.82 -2.26
CA HIS A 85 -6.72 -11.14 -1.63
C HIS A 85 -5.75 -12.09 -2.36
N LYS A 86 -5.79 -12.12 -3.69
CA LYS A 86 -4.90 -12.98 -4.50
C LYS A 86 -3.43 -12.57 -4.37
N ALA A 87 -3.12 -11.28 -4.45
CA ALA A 87 -1.78 -10.77 -4.26
C ALA A 87 -1.29 -11.06 -2.82
N SER A 88 -2.16 -10.92 -1.82
CA SER A 88 -1.81 -11.24 -0.43
C SER A 88 -1.42 -12.71 -0.28
N LEU A 89 -2.21 -13.63 -0.84
CA LEU A 89 -1.87 -15.06 -0.88
C LEU A 89 -0.55 -15.31 -1.60
N LYS A 90 -0.36 -14.72 -2.79
CA LYS A 90 0.85 -14.86 -3.60
C LYS A 90 2.11 -14.43 -2.86
N HIS A 91 2.05 -13.33 -2.10
CA HIS A 91 3.18 -12.74 -1.41
C HIS A 91 3.28 -13.11 0.08
N GLY A 92 2.47 -14.07 0.56
CA GLY A 92 2.53 -14.55 1.93
C GLY A 92 2.11 -13.51 2.98
N LEU A 93 1.25 -12.57 2.60
CA LEU A 93 0.57 -11.67 3.53
C LEU A 93 -0.72 -12.32 4.02
N PRO A 94 -0.95 -12.34 5.34
CA PRO A 94 -2.26 -12.70 5.87
C PRO A 94 -3.36 -11.81 5.29
N THR A 95 -4.53 -12.37 5.07
CA THR A 95 -5.66 -11.61 4.56
C THR A 95 -6.98 -12.04 5.19
N ILE A 96 -7.90 -11.08 5.33
CA ILE A 96 -9.18 -11.24 6.00
C ILE A 96 -10.27 -10.79 5.03
N ALA A 97 -11.13 -11.71 4.60
CA ALA A 97 -12.30 -11.39 3.79
C ALA A 97 -13.50 -11.14 4.71
N VAL A 98 -14.08 -9.95 4.66
CA VAL A 98 -15.34 -9.66 5.37
C VAL A 98 -16.47 -9.84 4.36
N LEU A 99 -17.58 -10.52 4.68
CA LEU A 99 -18.69 -10.80 3.74
C LEU A 99 -19.94 -9.95 3.99
N GLY A 100 -20.64 -9.60 2.91
CA GLY A 100 -21.98 -8.99 2.93
C GLY A 100 -23.10 -10.03 2.85
N SER A 101 -22.83 -11.25 3.33
CA SER A 101 -23.71 -12.42 3.28
C SER A 101 -23.26 -13.43 4.33
N GLY A 102 -24.06 -14.45 4.59
CA GLY A 102 -23.66 -15.57 5.45
C GLY A 102 -22.48 -16.35 4.88
N LEU A 103 -21.71 -17.02 5.75
CA LEU A 103 -20.54 -17.83 5.34
C LEU A 103 -20.91 -19.02 4.41
N GLY A 104 -22.18 -19.44 4.38
CA GLY A 104 -22.71 -20.44 3.44
C GLY A 104 -22.99 -19.88 2.05
N ASN A 105 -23.14 -18.55 1.92
CA ASN A 105 -23.55 -17.87 0.69
C ASN A 105 -22.46 -16.93 0.17
N ILE A 106 -21.34 -17.50 -0.28
CA ILE A 106 -20.25 -16.72 -0.87
C ILE A 106 -20.73 -15.96 -2.11
N TYR A 107 -20.56 -14.65 -2.08
CA TYR A 107 -20.84 -13.75 -3.18
C TYR A 107 -19.64 -12.81 -3.41
N PRO A 108 -19.23 -12.58 -4.67
CA PRO A 108 -19.83 -13.10 -5.90
C PRO A 108 -19.47 -14.59 -6.13
N PRO A 109 -20.29 -15.37 -6.87
CA PRO A 109 -20.07 -16.81 -7.04
C PRO A 109 -18.71 -17.18 -7.64
N GLU A 110 -18.14 -16.33 -8.50
CA GLU A 110 -16.85 -16.54 -9.13
C GLU A 110 -15.68 -16.53 -8.12
N ASN A 111 -15.87 -15.88 -6.97
CA ASN A 111 -14.89 -15.87 -5.88
C ASN A 111 -15.05 -17.06 -4.91
N LYS A 112 -15.92 -18.04 -5.19
CA LYS A 112 -16.09 -19.24 -4.33
C LYS A 112 -14.78 -20.02 -4.14
N SER A 113 -14.01 -20.22 -5.22
CA SER A 113 -12.72 -20.91 -5.14
C SER A 113 -11.73 -20.14 -4.26
N LEU A 114 -11.63 -18.82 -4.47
CA LEU A 114 -10.80 -17.94 -3.65
C LEU A 114 -11.21 -17.98 -2.17
N ALA A 115 -12.51 -17.94 -1.86
CA ALA A 115 -13.00 -18.07 -0.48
C ALA A 115 -12.60 -19.42 0.15
N GLN A 116 -12.67 -20.50 -0.62
CA GLN A 116 -12.23 -21.81 -0.13
C GLN A 116 -10.73 -21.82 0.17
N GLU A 117 -9.91 -21.25 -0.70
CA GLU A 117 -8.47 -21.09 -0.50
C GLU A 117 -8.15 -20.25 0.74
N LEU A 118 -8.77 -19.07 0.86
CA LEU A 118 -8.64 -18.20 2.02
C LEU A 118 -8.98 -18.95 3.31
N SER A 119 -10.07 -19.72 3.34
CA SER A 119 -10.49 -20.41 4.56
C SER A 119 -9.53 -21.49 5.09
N LYS A 120 -8.50 -21.87 4.33
CA LYS A 120 -7.51 -22.88 4.74
C LYS A 120 -6.43 -22.32 5.67
N THR A 121 -5.97 -21.11 5.41
CA THR A 121 -4.81 -20.49 6.09
C THR A 121 -5.03 -19.03 6.48
N ASN A 122 -6.15 -18.45 6.05
CA ASN A 122 -6.55 -17.07 6.26
C ASN A 122 -7.92 -17.01 6.93
N LEU A 123 -8.57 -15.84 6.95
CA LEU A 123 -9.81 -15.64 7.68
C LEU A 123 -10.93 -15.10 6.78
N ILE A 124 -12.13 -15.63 6.96
CA ILE A 124 -13.37 -15.09 6.41
C ILE A 124 -14.30 -14.75 7.58
N LEU A 125 -14.85 -13.54 7.56
CA LEU A 125 -15.74 -13.00 8.58
C LEU A 125 -17.10 -12.67 7.98
N SER A 126 -18.15 -12.81 8.77
CA SER A 126 -19.47 -12.26 8.46
C SER A 126 -20.22 -11.88 9.73
N GLU A 127 -20.94 -10.76 9.68
CA GLU A 127 -21.91 -10.39 10.71
C GLU A 127 -23.24 -11.14 10.56
N TYR A 128 -23.46 -11.76 9.40
CA TYR A 128 -24.71 -12.43 9.07
C TYR A 128 -24.65 -13.93 9.36
N GLU A 129 -25.79 -14.51 9.73
CA GLU A 129 -25.89 -15.95 9.98
C GLU A 129 -25.55 -16.78 8.73
N GLN A 130 -25.11 -18.02 8.95
CA GLN A 130 -24.57 -18.94 7.94
C GLN A 130 -25.34 -18.92 6.60
N GLU A 131 -26.67 -19.01 6.66
CA GLU A 131 -27.55 -19.15 5.49
C GLU A 131 -28.12 -17.83 4.97
N THR A 132 -27.66 -16.67 5.49
CA THR A 132 -28.13 -15.37 5.01
C THR A 132 -27.68 -15.13 3.57
N ALA A 133 -28.63 -14.85 2.68
CA ALA A 133 -28.37 -14.55 1.28
C ALA A 133 -27.72 -13.16 1.10
N PRO A 134 -26.92 -12.94 0.04
CA PRO A 134 -26.38 -11.63 -0.27
C PRO A 134 -27.50 -10.65 -0.67
N LEU A 135 -27.65 -9.54 0.07
CA LEU A 135 -28.55 -8.45 -0.28
C LEU A 135 -27.76 -7.17 -0.56
N ALA A 136 -28.23 -6.36 -1.51
CA ALA A 136 -27.56 -5.12 -1.91
C ALA A 136 -27.28 -4.19 -0.72
N ALA A 137 -28.21 -4.12 0.25
CA ALA A 137 -28.10 -3.31 1.45
C ALA A 137 -27.00 -3.78 2.43
N TYR A 138 -26.58 -5.06 2.35
CA TYR A 138 -25.59 -5.62 3.26
C TYR A 138 -24.16 -5.24 2.88
N PHE A 139 -23.88 -4.93 1.61
CA PHE A 139 -22.51 -4.55 1.20
C PHE A 139 -22.05 -3.22 1.79
N PRO A 140 -22.85 -2.13 1.77
CA PRO A 140 -22.49 -0.90 2.48
C PRO A 140 -22.35 -1.10 4.00
N GLN A 141 -23.26 -1.86 4.63
CA GLN A 141 -23.20 -2.14 6.08
C GLN A 141 -21.96 -2.91 6.49
N ARG A 142 -21.52 -3.86 5.65
CA ARG A 142 -20.30 -4.64 5.85
C ARG A 142 -19.06 -3.76 5.81
N ASN A 143 -19.03 -2.72 4.98
CA ASN A 143 -17.83 -1.92 4.75
C ASN A 143 -17.28 -1.25 6.02
N ARG A 144 -18.13 -0.91 7.00
CA ARG A 144 -17.68 -0.42 8.31
C ARG A 144 -16.81 -1.42 9.07
N ILE A 145 -17.00 -2.72 8.84
CA ILE A 145 -16.16 -3.76 9.46
C ILE A 145 -14.78 -3.77 8.78
N ILE A 146 -14.70 -3.51 7.47
CA ILE A 146 -13.43 -3.41 6.76
C ILE A 146 -12.62 -2.23 7.30
N SER A 147 -13.21 -1.03 7.37
CA SER A 147 -12.55 0.14 7.96
C SER A 147 -12.28 -0.04 9.45
N GLY A 148 -13.25 -0.57 10.20
CA GLY A 148 -13.16 -0.75 11.65
C GLY A 148 -12.12 -1.76 12.10
N LEU A 149 -11.84 -2.79 11.30
CA LEU A 149 -10.71 -3.70 11.57
C LEU A 149 -9.36 -3.03 11.29
N SER A 150 -9.33 -2.01 10.44
CA SER A 150 -8.11 -1.50 9.83
C SER A 150 -7.60 -0.23 10.52
N LEU A 151 -6.28 -0.13 10.66
CA LEU A 151 -5.65 1.10 11.14
C LEU A 151 -5.65 2.20 10.06
N ALA A 152 -5.58 1.76 8.80
CA ALA A 152 -5.67 2.60 7.62
C ALA A 152 -6.42 1.87 6.50
N VAL A 153 -6.91 2.62 5.51
CA VAL A 153 -7.57 2.08 4.32
C VAL A 153 -6.90 2.62 3.05
N LEU A 154 -6.52 1.73 2.14
CA LEU A 154 -6.04 2.04 0.80
C LEU A 154 -7.17 1.91 -0.22
N VAL A 155 -7.40 2.98 -0.98
CA VAL A 155 -8.31 3.00 -2.12
C VAL A 155 -7.51 3.05 -3.43
N ILE A 156 -7.64 2.01 -4.26
CA ILE A 156 -6.87 1.90 -5.51
C ILE A 156 -7.55 2.69 -6.64
N GLU A 157 -8.79 2.35 -6.96
CA GLU A 157 -9.57 2.98 -8.02
C GLU A 157 -11.02 3.13 -7.55
N ALA A 158 -11.63 4.28 -7.78
CA ALA A 158 -13.00 4.56 -7.38
C ALA A 158 -13.66 5.61 -8.29
N PRO A 159 -14.68 5.25 -9.10
CA PRO A 159 -15.57 6.24 -9.70
C PRO A 159 -16.43 6.94 -8.63
N ILE A 160 -17.03 8.09 -8.98
CA ILE A 160 -17.81 8.95 -8.06
C ILE A 160 -18.90 8.18 -7.30
N LYS A 161 -19.53 7.18 -7.92
CA LYS A 161 -20.58 6.36 -7.30
C LYS A 161 -20.08 5.01 -6.76
N SER A 162 -18.80 4.91 -6.45
CA SER A 162 -18.18 3.66 -5.97
C SER A 162 -18.50 3.38 -4.50
N GLY A 163 -18.78 2.10 -4.20
CA GLY A 163 -18.87 1.62 -2.83
C GLY A 163 -17.56 1.75 -2.05
N ALA A 164 -16.40 1.79 -2.74
CA ALA A 164 -15.11 2.01 -2.09
C ALA A 164 -15.03 3.41 -1.45
N LEU A 165 -15.69 4.43 -2.02
CA LEU A 165 -15.76 5.76 -1.42
C LEU A 165 -16.64 5.77 -0.15
N ILE A 166 -17.57 4.84 -0.01
CA ILE A 166 -18.31 4.66 1.24
C ILE A 166 -17.32 4.20 2.31
N THR A 167 -16.54 3.15 2.05
CA THR A 167 -15.52 2.66 3.00
C THR A 167 -14.51 3.74 3.36
N ALA A 168 -14.02 4.50 2.37
CA ALA A 168 -13.08 5.59 2.60
C ALA A 168 -13.64 6.67 3.52
N ARG A 169 -14.90 7.09 3.30
CA ARG A 169 -15.56 8.07 4.18
C ARG A 169 -15.78 7.52 5.58
N THR A 170 -16.27 6.29 5.69
CA THR A 170 -16.45 5.62 6.99
C THR A 170 -15.13 5.51 7.75
N ALA A 171 -14.03 5.18 7.07
CA ALA A 171 -12.70 5.17 7.66
C ALA A 171 -12.30 6.53 8.23
N LEU A 172 -12.55 7.63 7.51
CA LEU A 172 -12.28 8.98 8.01
C LEU A 172 -13.15 9.37 9.20
N ASP A 173 -14.44 9.03 9.16
CA ASP A 173 -15.37 9.27 10.26
C ASP A 173 -14.93 8.50 11.53
N GLU A 174 -14.28 7.34 11.36
CA GLU A 174 -13.72 6.50 12.43
C GLU A 174 -12.28 6.91 12.83
N GLY A 175 -11.75 8.00 12.27
CA GLY A 175 -10.39 8.49 12.56
C GLY A 175 -9.28 7.57 12.03
N ARG A 176 -9.54 6.82 10.97
CA ARG A 176 -8.56 5.97 10.28
C ARG A 176 -7.90 6.75 9.14
N GLU A 177 -6.62 6.47 8.90
CA GLU A 177 -5.90 7.07 7.77
C GLU A 177 -6.43 6.52 6.45
N VAL A 178 -6.57 7.37 5.42
CA VAL A 178 -6.99 6.94 4.09
C VAL A 178 -5.92 7.26 3.07
N PHE A 179 -5.36 6.20 2.49
CA PHE A 179 -4.43 6.27 1.37
C PHE A 179 -5.17 6.12 0.04
N VAL A 180 -4.72 6.84 -0.98
CA VAL A 180 -5.28 6.73 -2.32
C VAL A 180 -4.20 6.63 -3.37
N VAL A 181 -4.42 5.79 -4.38
CA VAL A 181 -3.57 5.75 -5.58
C VAL A 181 -4.02 6.88 -6.52
N PRO A 182 -3.19 7.91 -6.77
CA PRO A 182 -3.54 8.97 -7.71
C PRO A 182 -3.66 8.41 -9.14
N GLY A 183 -4.49 9.05 -9.96
CA GLY A 183 -4.67 8.67 -11.35
C GLY A 183 -5.04 9.85 -12.23
N ASP A 184 -5.13 9.60 -13.53
CA ASP A 184 -5.39 10.62 -14.56
C ASP A 184 -6.72 11.35 -14.29
N ILE A 185 -6.72 12.67 -14.47
CA ILE A 185 -7.85 13.53 -14.09
C ILE A 185 -9.14 13.31 -14.91
N ASP A 186 -9.02 12.67 -16.06
CA ASP A 186 -10.09 12.39 -17.02
C ASP A 186 -10.57 10.93 -16.99
N ARG A 187 -9.91 10.05 -16.24
CA ARG A 187 -10.35 8.66 -16.09
C ARG A 187 -11.49 8.54 -15.10
N GLU A 188 -12.57 7.86 -15.53
CA GLU A 188 -13.75 7.61 -14.70
C GLU A 188 -13.39 6.96 -13.35
N ASN A 189 -12.48 5.98 -13.36
CA ASN A 189 -12.03 5.28 -12.15
C ASN A 189 -11.18 6.14 -11.19
N SER A 190 -10.74 7.32 -11.60
CA SER A 190 -9.93 8.23 -10.78
C SER A 190 -10.76 9.40 -10.23
N LEU A 191 -11.96 9.66 -10.75
CA LEU A 191 -12.78 10.81 -10.35
C LEU A 191 -13.12 10.83 -8.86
N GLY A 192 -13.44 9.67 -8.27
CA GLY A 192 -13.72 9.57 -6.84
C GLY A 192 -12.47 9.76 -5.97
N ILE A 193 -11.31 9.31 -6.45
CA ILE A 193 -10.02 9.55 -5.78
C ILE A 193 -9.72 11.05 -5.74
N ILE A 194 -9.91 11.74 -6.85
CA ILE A 194 -9.71 13.20 -6.95
C ILE A 194 -10.66 13.94 -6.01
N GLU A 195 -11.91 13.48 -5.87
CA GLU A 195 -12.86 14.05 -4.91
C GLU A 195 -12.38 13.88 -3.46
N LEU A 196 -11.86 12.71 -3.08
CA LEU A 196 -11.28 12.48 -1.75
C LEU A 196 -10.09 13.41 -1.47
N LEU A 197 -9.19 13.56 -2.45
CA LEU A 197 -8.05 14.47 -2.35
C LEU A 197 -8.48 15.92 -2.18
N LYS A 198 -9.46 16.40 -2.97
CA LYS A 198 -9.99 17.76 -2.87
C LYS A 198 -10.63 18.08 -1.52
N LYS A 199 -11.19 17.07 -0.85
CA LYS A 199 -11.80 17.23 0.48
C LYS A 199 -10.78 17.22 1.61
N GLY A 200 -9.49 16.95 1.33
CA GLY A 200 -8.42 17.01 2.32
C GLY A 200 -8.41 15.86 3.33
N GLY A 201 -9.11 14.77 3.04
CA GLY A 201 -9.20 13.59 3.93
C GLY A 201 -8.44 12.36 3.41
N ALA A 202 -7.68 12.47 2.33
CA ALA A 202 -6.95 11.33 1.79
C ALA A 202 -5.51 11.71 1.46
N TYR A 203 -4.58 10.81 1.79
CA TYR A 203 -3.17 10.95 1.49
C TYR A 203 -2.83 10.25 0.17
N PRO A 204 -2.36 10.99 -0.86
CA PRO A 204 -1.91 10.37 -2.11
C PRO A 204 -0.61 9.61 -1.89
N ILE A 205 -0.56 8.35 -2.33
CA ILE A 205 0.67 7.55 -2.28
C ILE A 205 1.36 7.54 -3.64
N SER A 206 2.68 7.45 -3.60
CA SER A 206 3.56 7.22 -4.75
C SER A 206 3.94 5.75 -4.88
N SER A 207 3.94 5.01 -3.77
CA SER A 207 4.26 3.57 -3.70
C SER A 207 3.77 2.96 -2.39
N GLY A 208 3.92 1.65 -2.22
CA GLY A 208 3.69 0.97 -0.94
C GLY A 208 4.63 1.45 0.17
N LYS A 209 5.77 2.07 -0.17
CA LYS A 209 6.68 2.69 0.81
C LYS A 209 5.99 3.74 1.68
N ASP A 210 5.10 4.56 1.12
CA ASP A 210 4.38 5.59 1.90
C ASP A 210 3.54 4.95 3.01
N ILE A 211 2.93 3.81 2.72
CA ILE A 211 2.16 3.01 3.67
C ILE A 211 3.08 2.34 4.69
N ILE A 212 4.23 1.80 4.26
CA ILE A 212 5.25 1.22 5.14
C ILE A 212 5.75 2.25 6.15
N ASP A 213 6.09 3.45 5.68
CA ASP A 213 6.57 4.55 6.51
C ASP A 213 5.48 4.95 7.53
N PHE A 214 4.20 4.99 7.12
CA PHE A 214 3.08 5.19 8.04
C PHE A 214 3.04 4.11 9.12
N PHE A 215 2.95 2.82 8.77
CA PHE A 215 2.81 1.75 9.76
C PHE A 215 3.99 1.68 10.72
N THR A 216 5.22 1.83 10.22
CA THR A 216 6.44 1.77 11.04
C THR A 216 6.59 2.96 11.99
N SER A 217 5.91 4.08 11.72
CA SER A 217 5.85 5.23 12.63
C SER A 217 4.83 5.07 13.76
N GLN A 218 3.90 4.10 13.68
CA GLN A 218 2.85 3.95 14.68
C GLN A 218 3.38 3.30 15.96
N PRO A 219 3.15 3.87 17.15
CA PRO A 219 3.65 3.33 18.42
C PRO A 219 3.16 1.91 18.73
N SER A 220 1.96 1.57 18.26
CA SER A 220 1.35 0.25 18.43
C SER A 220 1.93 -0.80 17.49
N PHE A 221 2.63 -0.39 16.44
CA PHE A 221 3.23 -1.28 15.46
C PHE A 221 4.59 -1.77 15.99
N LYS A 222 4.58 -2.96 16.59
CA LYS A 222 5.83 -3.64 16.95
C LYS A 222 6.59 -3.88 15.65
N ASN A 223 7.76 -3.23 15.49
CA ASN A 223 8.65 -3.38 14.35
C ASN A 223 9.05 -4.86 14.16
N ILE A 224 8.24 -5.60 13.41
CA ILE A 224 8.51 -6.97 12.98
C ILE A 224 8.53 -6.91 11.46
N PHE A 225 9.66 -6.48 10.91
CA PHE A 225 9.94 -6.76 9.51
C PHE A 225 10.06 -8.28 9.37
N LYS A 226 9.34 -8.86 8.39
CA LYS A 226 9.57 -10.27 8.04
C LYS A 226 10.99 -10.38 7.48
N GLU A 227 11.79 -11.31 8.00
CA GLU A 227 13.05 -11.69 7.37
C GLU A 227 12.75 -12.26 5.98
N LYS A 228 12.81 -11.45 4.92
CA LYS A 228 12.79 -11.97 3.56
C LYS A 228 14.07 -12.79 3.37
N LYS A 229 13.94 -14.11 3.26
CA LYS A 229 14.97 -14.95 2.63
C LYS A 229 15.12 -14.45 1.19
N ILE A 230 16.14 -13.63 0.95
CA ILE A 230 16.56 -13.25 -0.39
C ILE A 230 17.18 -14.50 -1.02
N THR A 231 16.36 -15.32 -1.66
CA THR A 231 16.86 -16.30 -2.62
C THR A 231 17.35 -15.50 -3.82
N ARG A 232 18.67 -15.28 -3.92
CA ARG A 232 19.28 -14.73 -5.13
C ARG A 232 18.95 -15.66 -6.29
N LEU A 233 17.92 -15.33 -7.06
CA LEU A 233 17.77 -15.85 -8.41
C LEU A 233 18.89 -15.23 -9.24
N SER A 234 19.87 -16.07 -9.54
CA SER A 234 20.91 -15.84 -10.53
C SER A 234 20.28 -15.33 -11.82
N ALA A 235 20.73 -14.17 -12.27
CA ALA A 235 20.42 -13.62 -13.57
C ALA A 235 20.96 -14.53 -14.68
N THR A 236 20.11 -15.40 -15.22
CA THR A 236 20.28 -16.01 -16.55
C THR A 236 18.89 -16.31 -17.11
N GLY A 237 18.40 -15.47 -18.02
CA GLY A 237 17.15 -15.70 -18.73
C GLY A 237 16.77 -14.48 -19.56
N GLY A 238 17.03 -14.53 -20.87
CA GLY A 238 16.80 -13.44 -21.82
C GLY A 238 15.32 -13.06 -21.96
N LEU A 239 15.09 -11.79 -22.32
CA LEU A 239 13.75 -11.31 -22.68
C LEU A 239 13.28 -11.95 -23.99
N PRO A 240 12.00 -12.35 -24.10
CA PRO A 240 11.40 -12.76 -25.36
C PRO A 240 11.15 -11.53 -26.25
N SER A 241 11.52 -11.66 -27.52
CA SER A 241 11.28 -10.73 -28.61
C SER A 241 9.80 -10.73 -29.04
N PHE A 242 9.15 -9.57 -29.05
CA PHE A 242 7.89 -9.40 -29.78
C PHE A 242 8.15 -8.72 -31.13
N SER A 243 7.83 -9.46 -32.19
CA SER A 243 7.83 -9.02 -33.59
C SER A 243 6.39 -8.83 -34.05
N SER A 244 6.01 -7.61 -34.40
CA SER A 244 5.12 -7.31 -35.54
C SER A 244 5.01 -5.80 -35.78
N ALA A 245 5.47 -5.35 -36.94
CA ALA A 245 5.12 -4.05 -37.54
C ALA A 245 4.12 -4.30 -38.69
N PRO A 246 3.25 -3.32 -39.02
CA PRO A 246 3.45 -2.59 -40.30
C PRO A 246 2.93 -1.13 -40.24
N PRO A 247 2.89 -0.38 -41.36
CA PRO A 247 3.97 0.34 -42.01
C PRO A 247 3.90 1.88 -41.78
N GLN A 248 4.99 2.53 -42.18
CA GLN A 248 5.36 3.92 -41.90
C GLN A 248 4.46 4.99 -42.56
N ALA A 249 4.20 6.06 -41.81
CA ALA A 249 4.10 7.42 -42.33
C ALA A 249 4.90 8.33 -41.39
N GLY A 250 5.84 9.09 -41.96
CA GLY A 250 6.93 9.75 -41.24
C GLY A 250 6.48 10.78 -40.21
N HIS A 251 7.23 10.85 -39.12
CA HIS A 251 7.79 12.04 -38.45
C HIS A 251 8.53 11.50 -37.22
N SER A 252 9.86 11.39 -37.28
CA SER A 252 10.67 10.92 -36.16
C SER A 252 10.78 12.03 -35.09
N PRO A 253 10.46 11.77 -33.81
CA PRO A 253 10.93 12.62 -32.73
C PRO A 253 12.46 12.42 -32.57
N PRO A 254 13.20 13.45 -32.13
CA PRO A 254 14.65 13.34 -32.01
C PRO A 254 15.00 12.29 -30.94
N LYS A 255 15.90 11.36 -31.30
CA LYS A 255 16.49 10.39 -30.38
C LYS A 255 17.21 11.13 -29.26
N GLN A 256 16.74 11.00 -28.03
CA GLN A 256 17.54 11.36 -26.86
C GLN A 256 18.70 10.35 -26.72
N PRO A 257 19.97 10.80 -26.60
CA PRO A 257 21.08 9.91 -26.42
C PRO A 257 21.10 9.35 -24.99
N ASN A 258 21.08 8.03 -24.89
CA ASN A 258 21.40 7.29 -23.68
C ASN A 258 22.91 7.45 -23.40
N GLN A 259 23.29 8.44 -22.59
CA GLN A 259 24.63 8.54 -22.01
C GLN A 259 24.49 8.56 -20.48
N LYS A 260 25.06 7.56 -19.81
CA LYS A 260 25.45 7.70 -18.40
C LYS A 260 26.42 8.86 -18.34
N HIS A 261 25.95 10.04 -17.92
CA HIS A 261 26.84 11.16 -17.61
C HIS A 261 27.73 10.73 -16.45
N ILE A 262 29.01 10.49 -16.73
CA ILE A 262 30.04 10.39 -15.68
C ILE A 262 30.22 11.82 -15.18
N TYR A 263 29.57 12.15 -14.07
CA TYR A 263 29.74 13.44 -13.42
C TYR A 263 31.20 13.58 -12.97
N LYS A 264 31.93 14.55 -13.52
CA LYS A 264 33.32 14.81 -13.16
C LYS A 264 33.34 15.81 -12.01
N ILE A 265 33.66 15.32 -10.82
CA ILE A 265 33.73 16.10 -9.59
C ILE A 265 34.79 17.20 -9.71
N SER A 266 34.43 18.44 -9.40
CA SER A 266 35.33 19.59 -9.38
C SER A 266 36.32 19.54 -8.19
N GLU A 267 37.34 20.40 -8.19
CA GLU A 267 38.28 20.49 -7.05
C GLU A 267 37.59 20.98 -5.77
N GLU A 268 36.67 21.93 -5.89
CA GLU A 268 35.88 22.45 -4.75
C GLU A 268 34.96 21.38 -4.18
N GLU A 269 34.32 20.59 -5.04
CA GLU A 269 33.44 19.48 -4.62
C GLU A 269 34.22 18.36 -3.96
N ASN A 270 35.41 18.02 -4.47
CA ASN A 270 36.29 17.05 -3.82
C ASN A 270 36.74 17.55 -2.44
N LEU A 271 37.03 18.84 -2.29
CA LEU A 271 37.37 19.45 -1.02
C LEU A 271 36.21 19.32 -0.02
N ILE A 272 34.97 19.57 -0.45
CA ILE A 272 33.76 19.39 0.36
C ILE A 272 33.58 17.92 0.76
N ILE A 273 33.67 16.97 -0.18
CA ILE A 273 33.54 15.53 0.08
C ILE A 273 34.62 15.05 1.07
N SER A 274 35.85 15.56 0.96
CA SER A 274 36.97 15.19 1.85
C SER A 274 36.74 15.57 3.31
N CYS A 275 35.90 16.59 3.56
CA CYS A 275 35.54 17.04 4.90
C CYS A 275 34.44 16.17 5.54
N MET A 276 33.75 15.35 4.75
CA MET A 276 32.61 14.52 5.18
C MET A 276 33.03 13.06 5.42
N ARG A 277 32.35 12.39 6.35
CA ARG A 277 32.53 10.95 6.61
C ARG A 277 31.19 10.23 6.43
N VAL A 278 31.26 8.94 6.11
CA VAL A 278 30.07 8.13 5.81
C VAL A 278 29.09 8.02 6.99
N ASN A 279 29.61 7.94 8.22
CA ASN A 279 28.80 7.76 9.44
C ASN A 279 28.90 8.91 10.44
N LYS A 280 29.33 10.11 10.01
CA LYS A 280 29.42 11.27 10.90
C LYS A 280 28.84 12.52 10.23
N PRO A 281 27.58 12.89 10.54
CA PRO A 281 26.97 14.10 10.03
C PRO A 281 27.75 15.34 10.41
N ILE A 282 27.98 16.23 9.44
CA ILE A 282 28.67 17.51 9.62
C ILE A 282 27.72 18.66 9.25
N SER A 283 27.75 19.75 10.01
CA SER A 283 26.92 20.94 9.74
C SER A 283 27.47 21.76 8.57
N LEU A 284 26.61 22.57 7.95
CA LEU A 284 27.02 23.48 6.89
C LEU A 284 28.11 24.46 7.36
N ASP A 285 27.98 24.99 8.57
CA ASP A 285 28.95 25.91 9.18
C ASP A 285 30.33 25.25 9.37
N GLU A 286 30.36 23.99 9.82
CA GLU A 286 31.61 23.24 9.96
C GLU A 286 32.28 22.94 8.61
N ILE A 287 31.49 22.69 7.56
CA ILE A 287 32.04 22.51 6.19
C ILE A 287 32.59 23.85 5.69
N SER A 288 31.88 24.96 5.90
CA SER A 288 32.33 26.31 5.50
C SER A 288 33.65 26.68 6.19
N LEU A 289 33.77 26.43 7.50
CA LEU A 289 34.99 26.68 8.27
C LEU A 289 36.19 25.85 7.77
N LYS A 290 35.98 24.59 7.41
CA LYS A 290 37.06 23.69 6.95
C LYS A 290 37.49 23.93 5.52
N THR A 291 36.55 24.25 4.63
CA THR A 291 36.81 24.44 3.20
C THR A 291 37.20 25.88 2.86
N LYS A 292 36.87 26.85 3.73
CA LYS A 292 37.03 28.30 3.50
C LYS A 292 36.37 28.80 2.20
N LEU A 293 35.40 28.05 1.67
CA LEU A 293 34.65 28.44 0.48
C LEU A 293 33.60 29.51 0.83
N PRO A 294 33.36 30.49 -0.06
CA PRO A 294 32.23 31.41 0.08
C PRO A 294 30.91 30.64 0.19
N LEU A 295 30.00 31.10 1.07
CA LEU A 295 28.76 30.39 1.38
C LEU A 295 27.90 30.09 0.13
N ASN A 296 27.85 31.03 -0.83
CA ASN A 296 27.10 30.86 -2.07
C ASN A 296 27.65 29.71 -2.93
N ASN A 297 28.97 29.57 -3.02
CA ASN A 297 29.62 28.48 -3.76
C ASN A 297 29.44 27.14 -3.04
N LEU A 298 29.54 27.16 -1.70
CA LEU A 298 29.35 25.97 -0.87
C LEU A 298 27.93 25.39 -1.01
N LEU A 299 26.90 26.25 -0.97
CA LEU A 299 25.52 25.83 -1.13
C LEU A 299 25.27 25.23 -2.53
N SER A 300 25.77 25.90 -3.58
CA SER A 300 25.66 25.41 -4.95
C SER A 300 26.31 24.03 -5.11
N ASN A 301 27.55 23.86 -4.64
CA ASN A 301 28.27 22.60 -4.76
C ASN A 301 27.63 21.48 -3.91
N ILE A 302 27.11 21.78 -2.71
CA ILE A 302 26.38 20.81 -1.88
C ILE A 302 25.11 20.33 -2.60
N SER A 303 24.33 21.24 -3.18
CA SER A 303 23.14 20.86 -3.94
C SER A 303 23.49 19.96 -5.13
N ILE A 304 24.54 20.27 -5.87
CA ILE A 304 24.99 19.46 -7.00
C ILE A 304 25.46 18.07 -6.55
N LEU A 305 26.21 17.99 -5.44
CA LEU A 305 26.67 16.71 -4.87
C LEU A 305 25.52 15.84 -4.34
N GLU A 306 24.49 16.46 -3.78
CA GLU A 306 23.28 15.77 -3.30
C GLU A 306 22.47 15.21 -4.48
N ILE A 307 22.25 16.02 -5.52
CA ILE A 307 21.57 15.63 -6.77
C ILE A 307 22.28 14.45 -7.44
N ASN A 308 23.61 14.49 -7.50
CA ASN A 308 24.42 13.42 -8.10
C ASN A 308 24.67 12.24 -7.13
N GLY A 309 24.12 12.27 -5.92
CA GLY A 309 24.10 11.14 -5.00
C GLY A 309 25.43 10.86 -4.27
N PHE A 310 26.36 11.82 -4.23
CA PHE A 310 27.62 11.68 -3.48
C PHE A 310 27.45 11.92 -1.98
N ILE A 311 26.46 12.72 -1.60
CA ILE A 311 26.16 13.09 -0.21
C ILE A 311 24.66 12.94 0.11
N ALA A 312 24.29 12.98 1.38
CA ALA A 312 22.90 12.96 1.85
C ALA A 312 22.69 13.98 2.96
N ASN A 313 21.54 14.66 2.96
CA ASN A 313 21.09 15.46 4.09
C ASN A 313 20.29 14.60 5.08
N ILE A 314 20.68 14.65 6.36
CA ILE A 314 19.98 14.02 7.48
C ILE A 314 19.78 15.12 8.54
N ASN A 315 18.53 15.55 8.73
CA ASN A 315 18.12 16.54 9.74
C ASN A 315 18.94 17.85 9.69
N GLY A 316 19.24 18.37 8.50
CA GLY A 316 19.98 19.62 8.32
C GLY A 316 21.51 19.46 8.41
N ARG A 317 22.03 18.24 8.42
CA ARG A 317 23.47 17.92 8.40
C ARG A 317 23.79 16.97 7.25
N TYR A 318 25.03 17.01 6.78
CA TYR A 318 25.45 16.27 5.59
C TYR A 318 26.34 15.08 5.93
N ILE A 319 26.13 13.95 5.24
CA ILE A 319 26.99 12.77 5.27
C ILE A 319 27.42 12.36 3.85
N ARG A 320 28.54 11.66 3.75
CA ARG A 320 29.02 11.07 2.49
C ARG A 320 28.38 9.70 2.24
N LYS A 321 27.97 9.38 1.01
CA LYS A 321 27.30 8.10 0.72
C LYS A 321 28.25 6.92 0.42
N PHE A 322 29.51 7.19 0.05
CA PHE A 322 30.52 6.16 -0.32
C PHE A 322 31.92 6.52 0.15
#